data_AF-A0A659SFS8-F1
#
_entry.id   AF-A0A659SFS8-F1
#
_cell.length_a   1.000
_cell.length_b   1.000
_cell.length_c   1.000
_cell.angle_alpha   90.00
_cell.angle_beta   90.00
_cell.angle_gamma   90.00
#
_symmetry.space_group_name_H-M   'P 1'
#
loop_
_entity.id
_entity.type
_entity.pdbx_description
1 polymer ?
#
loop_
_entity_poly.entity_id
_entity_poly.type
_entity_poly.pdbx_seq_one_letter_code
_entity_poly.pdbx_strand_id
1 'polypeptide(L)'
;LGRAEMCISDRISGSLSALSEADFEQLAQDGVPMVEMEKGADLMQALVDAELQPSRGQARKTIASNAVTINGEKQSDPEYIFNDEDRLFGRYTLLRRGKKNYCLICWK
;
A
#
# COMPACT_ATOMS: atom_id res chain seq x y z
N LEU A 1 -5.62 13.25 23.88
CA LEU A 1 -4.88 12.42 22.90
C LEU A 1 -5.83 12.12 21.75
N GLY A 2 -5.48 12.42 20.49
CA GLY A 2 -6.38 12.15 19.36
C GLY A 2 -6.17 13.00 18.09
N ARG A 3 -4.99 13.60 17.89
CA ARG A 3 -4.72 14.50 16.74
C ARG A 3 -3.97 13.86 15.57
N ALA A 4 -3.65 12.56 15.62
CA ALA A 4 -2.80 11.93 14.60
C ALA A 4 -3.58 11.24 13.46
N GLU A 5 -4.80 10.76 13.67
CA GLU A 5 -5.46 9.89 12.67
C GLU A 5 -6.01 10.63 11.42
N MET A 6 -6.10 11.97 11.45
CA MET A 6 -6.70 12.74 10.34
C MET A 6 -5.68 13.14 9.25
N CYS A 7 -4.38 13.24 9.58
CA CYS A 7 -3.40 13.88 8.70
C CYS A 7 -2.99 13.01 7.50
N ILE A 8 -2.97 11.68 7.65
CA ILE A 8 -2.44 10.76 6.64
C ILE A 8 -3.38 10.67 5.43
N SER A 9 -4.69 10.61 5.66
CA SER A 9 -5.68 10.47 4.58
C SER A 9 -5.77 11.73 3.71
N ASP A 10 -5.68 12.92 4.31
CA ASP A 10 -5.65 14.19 3.57
C ASP A 10 -4.36 14.32 2.75
N ARG A 11 -3.19 14.01 3.33
CA ARG A 11 -1.88 14.08 2.66
C ARG A 11 -1.80 13.17 1.43
N ILE A 12 -2.36 11.97 1.53
CA ILE A 12 -2.33 10.97 0.45
C ILE A 12 -3.41 11.22 -0.62
N SER A 13 -4.50 11.94 -0.30
CA SER A 13 -5.61 12.15 -1.23
C SER A 13 -5.31 13.10 -2.39
N GLY A 14 -4.29 13.97 -2.26
CA GLY A 14 -4.04 15.06 -3.19
C GLY A 14 -3.38 14.66 -4.51
N SER A 15 -2.49 13.67 -4.48
CA SER A 15 -1.84 13.00 -5.63
C SER A 15 -0.64 12.23 -5.11
N LEU A 16 -0.69 10.89 -5.12
CA LEU A 16 0.44 10.05 -4.71
C LEU A 16 1.70 10.29 -5.53
N SER A 17 1.51 10.68 -6.80
CA SER A 17 2.57 11.09 -7.73
C SER A 17 3.31 12.36 -7.29
N ALA A 18 2.75 13.15 -6.36
CA ALA A 18 3.36 14.38 -5.85
C ALA A 18 4.11 14.17 -4.52
N LEU A 19 4.02 12.98 -3.92
CA LEU A 19 4.73 12.68 -2.68
C LEU A 19 6.21 12.42 -2.95
N SER A 20 7.06 13.06 -2.14
CA SER A 20 8.51 12.86 -2.17
C SER A 20 8.93 11.65 -1.33
N GLU A 21 10.18 11.21 -1.48
CA GLU A 21 10.75 10.14 -0.64
C GLU A 21 10.63 10.49 0.86
N ALA A 22 10.87 11.76 1.22
CA ALA A 22 10.73 12.25 2.59
C ALA A 22 9.29 12.15 3.13
N ASP A 23 8.26 12.27 2.26
CA ASP A 23 6.88 12.06 2.67
C ASP A 23 6.61 10.61 3.04
N PHE A 24 7.23 9.65 2.33
CA PHE A 24 7.15 8.23 2.63
C PHE A 24 7.88 7.87 3.93
N GLU A 25 9.05 8.46 4.18
CA GLU A 25 9.74 8.34 5.47
C GLU A 25 8.88 8.92 6.59
N GLN A 26 8.22 10.06 6.35
CA GLN A 26 7.33 10.65 7.33
C GLN A 26 6.10 9.77 7.58
N LEU A 27 5.55 9.09 6.55
CA LEU A 27 4.48 8.10 6.71
C LEU A 27 4.91 6.92 7.59
N ALA A 28 6.11 6.40 7.38
CA ALA A 28 6.68 5.36 8.22
C ALA A 28 6.85 5.85 9.68
N GLN A 29 7.32 7.08 9.89
CA GLN A 29 7.43 7.68 11.23
C GLN A 29 6.07 7.96 11.88
N ASP A 30 5.04 8.28 11.09
CA ASP A 30 3.66 8.53 11.58
C ASP A 30 2.95 7.24 12.04
N GLY A 31 3.60 6.08 11.84
CA GLY A 31 3.10 4.77 12.27
C GLY A 31 2.22 4.08 11.23
N VAL A 32 2.34 4.43 9.94
CA VAL A 32 1.73 3.63 8.87
C VAL A 32 2.37 2.23 8.90
N PRO A 33 1.57 1.14 8.92
CA PRO A 33 2.12 -0.21 8.94
C PRO A 33 2.95 -0.43 7.68
N MET A 34 4.14 -1.00 7.86
CA MET A 34 5.09 -1.24 6.79
C MET A 34 5.44 -2.71 6.69
N VAL A 35 5.65 -3.18 5.47
CA VAL A 35 6.10 -4.55 5.19
C VAL A 35 7.29 -4.55 4.27
N GLU A 36 8.21 -5.47 4.50
CA GLU A 36 9.37 -5.65 3.65
C GLU A 36 9.11 -6.79 2.67
N MET A 37 9.33 -6.55 1.37
CA MET A 37 9.09 -7.55 0.33
C MET A 37 10.21 -7.58 -0.70
N GLU A 38 10.43 -8.77 -1.29
CA GLU A 38 11.38 -8.96 -2.39
C GLU A 38 10.73 -8.71 -3.75
N LYS A 39 11.55 -8.36 -4.74
CA LYS A 39 11.11 -8.19 -6.13
C LYS A 39 10.40 -9.43 -6.65
N GLY A 40 9.29 -9.24 -7.36
CA GLY A 40 8.46 -10.32 -7.89
C GLY A 40 7.41 -10.85 -6.91
N ALA A 41 7.26 -10.22 -5.75
CA ALA A 41 6.13 -10.50 -4.87
C ALA A 41 4.78 -10.22 -5.56
N ASP A 42 3.78 -11.03 -5.21
CA ASP A 42 2.41 -10.86 -5.71
C ASP A 42 1.55 -10.01 -4.76
N LEU A 43 0.51 -9.37 -5.29
CA LEU A 43 -0.38 -8.50 -4.53
C LEU A 43 -1.10 -9.26 -3.40
N MET A 44 -1.44 -10.53 -3.58
CA MET A 44 -2.09 -11.31 -2.52
C MET A 44 -1.14 -11.54 -1.35
N GLN A 45 0.13 -11.85 -1.61
CA GLN A 45 1.16 -12.01 -0.59
C GLN A 45 1.34 -10.70 0.18
N ALA A 46 1.45 -9.59 -0.55
CA ALA A 46 1.59 -8.27 0.06
C ALA A 46 0.43 -7.93 1.00
N LEU A 47 -0.80 -8.25 0.62
CA LEU A 47 -1.98 -8.02 1.47
C LEU A 47 -2.00 -8.89 2.73
N VAL A 48 -1.44 -10.10 2.66
CA VAL A 48 -1.35 -11.01 3.81
C VAL A 48 -0.23 -10.58 4.75
N ASP A 49 0.96 -10.30 4.22
CA ASP A 49 2.10 -9.84 5.00
C ASP A 49 1.83 -8.48 5.64
N ALA A 50 1.05 -7.62 4.96
CA ALA A 50 0.59 -6.33 5.47
C ALA A 50 -0.50 -6.43 6.53
N GLU A 51 -0.91 -7.63 6.91
CA GLU A 51 -2.03 -7.90 7.83
C GLU A 51 -3.35 -7.24 7.36
N LEU A 52 -3.41 -6.81 6.10
CA LEU A 52 -4.60 -6.24 5.48
C LEU A 52 -5.63 -7.33 5.17
N GLN A 53 -5.20 -8.58 5.06
CA GLN A 53 -6.04 -9.74 4.86
C GLN A 53 -5.54 -10.95 5.65
N PRO A 54 -6.43 -11.78 6.22
CA PRO A 54 -6.02 -12.92 7.04
C PRO A 54 -5.48 -14.09 6.22
N SER A 55 -5.72 -14.13 4.91
CA SER A 55 -5.30 -15.24 4.03
C SER A 55 -5.31 -14.83 2.57
N ARG A 56 -4.51 -15.52 1.73
CA ARG A 56 -4.45 -15.33 0.27
C ARG A 56 -5.82 -15.44 -0.41
N GLY A 57 -6.67 -16.38 0.03
CA GLY A 57 -8.03 -16.54 -0.49
C GLY A 57 -8.92 -15.31 -0.27
N GLN A 58 -8.77 -14.62 0.86
CA GLN A 58 -9.52 -13.38 1.14
C GLN A 58 -8.89 -12.16 0.46
N ALA A 59 -7.57 -12.14 0.33
CA ALA A 59 -6.88 -11.18 -0.53
C ALA A 59 -7.40 -11.23 -1.96
N ARG A 60 -7.48 -12.42 -2.57
CA ARG A 60 -8.04 -12.63 -3.91
C ARG A 60 -9.42 -12.00 -4.08
N LYS A 61 -10.35 -12.27 -3.17
CA LYS A 61 -11.71 -11.72 -3.22
C LYS A 61 -11.73 -10.20 -3.06
N THR A 62 -10.88 -9.68 -2.17
CA THR A 62 -10.78 -8.24 -1.91
C THR A 62 -10.27 -7.49 -3.13
N ILE A 63 -9.25 -8.04 -3.81
CA ILE A 63 -8.72 -7.51 -5.07
C ILE A 63 -9.81 -7.54 -6.15
N ALA A 64 -10.43 -8.70 -6.38
CA ALA A 64 -11.52 -8.84 -7.37
C ALA A 64 -12.71 -7.89 -7.10
N SER A 65 -12.93 -7.52 -5.83
CA SER A 65 -13.96 -6.55 -5.43
C SER A 65 -13.55 -5.09 -5.64
N ASN A 66 -12.43 -4.81 -6.31
CA ASN A 66 -11.91 -3.46 -6.55
C ASN A 66 -11.70 -2.65 -5.25
N ALA A 67 -11.40 -3.34 -4.14
CA ALA A 67 -11.24 -2.72 -2.83
C ALA A 67 -9.77 -2.39 -2.50
N VAL A 68 -8.84 -2.68 -3.40
CA VAL A 68 -7.39 -2.48 -3.25
C VAL A 68 -6.90 -1.46 -4.27
N THR A 69 -6.01 -0.57 -3.84
CA THR A 69 -5.32 0.37 -4.71
C THR A 69 -3.81 0.30 -4.46
N ILE A 70 -3.04 0.38 -5.55
CA ILE A 70 -1.58 0.43 -5.58
C ILE A 70 -1.20 1.83 -6.06
N ASN A 71 -0.44 2.58 -5.27
CA ASN A 71 -0.06 3.97 -5.58
C ASN A 71 -1.25 4.88 -5.96
N GLY A 72 -2.45 4.56 -5.46
CA GLY A 72 -3.68 5.30 -5.73
C GLY A 72 -4.50 4.77 -6.90
N GLU A 73 -3.94 3.90 -7.72
CA GLU A 73 -4.63 3.25 -8.83
C GLU A 73 -5.31 1.97 -8.36
N LYS A 74 -6.56 1.74 -8.78
CA LYS A 74 -7.31 0.53 -8.40
C LYS A 74 -6.72 -0.68 -9.10
N GLN A 75 -6.44 -1.72 -8.32
CA GLN A 75 -6.05 -3.01 -8.86
C GLN A 75 -7.15 -4.04 -8.61
N SER A 76 -7.61 -4.66 -9.68
CA SER A 76 -8.65 -5.69 -9.67
C SER A 76 -8.15 -7.06 -10.11
N ASP A 77 -6.93 -7.15 -10.62
CA ASP A 77 -6.31 -8.40 -11.00
C ASP A 77 -5.73 -9.13 -9.78
N PRO A 78 -6.27 -10.31 -9.41
CA PRO A 78 -5.80 -11.03 -8.24
C PRO A 78 -4.42 -11.68 -8.43
N GLU A 79 -3.99 -11.90 -9.67
CA GLU A 79 -2.70 -12.52 -10.00
C GLU A 79 -1.64 -11.45 -10.30
N TYR A 80 -1.94 -10.20 -9.94
CA TYR A 80 -1.06 -9.07 -10.16
C TYR A 80 0.26 -9.22 -9.41
N ILE A 81 1.34 -9.01 -10.15
CA ILE A 81 2.70 -8.97 -9.64
C ILE A 81 3.19 -7.52 -9.78
N PHE A 82 3.82 -7.00 -8.74
CA PHE A 82 4.33 -5.64 -8.75
C PHE A 82 5.48 -5.49 -9.76
N ASN A 83 5.37 -4.49 -10.62
CA ASN A 83 6.41 -4.15 -11.57
C ASN A 83 7.35 -3.11 -10.98
N ASP A 84 8.48 -2.85 -11.65
CA ASP A 84 9.41 -1.79 -11.24
C ASP A 84 8.78 -0.39 -11.32
N GLU A 85 7.79 -0.18 -12.18
CA GLU A 85 7.06 1.09 -12.32
C GLU A 85 6.19 1.40 -11.07
N ASP A 86 5.74 0.38 -10.35
CA ASP A 86 4.97 0.55 -9.10
C ASP A 86 5.86 0.91 -7.91
N ARG A 87 7.19 0.83 -8.07
CA ARG A 87 8.17 1.12 -7.01
C ARG A 87 8.53 2.60 -7.08
N LEU A 88 7.82 3.40 -6.30
CA LEU A 88 8.15 4.79 -6.06
C LEU A 88 9.56 4.88 -5.47
N PHE A 89 10.40 5.70 -6.09
CA PHE A 89 11.83 5.84 -5.75
C PHE A 89 12.61 4.51 -5.79
N GLY A 90 12.08 3.49 -6.47
CA GLY A 90 12.66 2.14 -6.53
C GLY A 90 12.63 1.36 -5.21
N ARG A 91 11.96 1.89 -4.17
CA ARG A 91 12.00 1.36 -2.80
C ARG A 91 10.65 1.28 -2.11
N TYR A 92 9.66 2.07 -2.53
CA TYR A 92 8.39 2.15 -1.82
C TYR A 92 7.20 1.89 -2.73
N THR A 93 6.19 1.21 -2.22
CA THR A 93 4.87 1.14 -2.87
C THR A 93 3.80 1.35 -1.83
N LEU A 94 2.83 2.24 -2.11
CA LEU A 94 1.73 2.46 -1.19
C LEU A 94 0.56 1.55 -1.54
N LEU A 95 0.27 0.63 -0.63
CA LEU A 95 -0.97 -0.15 -0.66
C LEU A 95 -2.05 0.54 0.16
N ARG A 96 -3.27 0.47 -0.36
CA ARG A 96 -4.45 0.87 0.38
C ARG A 96 -5.60 -0.09 0.13
N ARG A 97 -6.27 -0.45 1.22
CA ARG A 97 -7.48 -1.27 1.23
C ARG A 97 -8.67 -0.43 1.73
N GLY A 98 -9.61 -0.12 0.85
CA GLY A 98 -10.78 0.69 1.15
C GLY A 98 -10.41 2.16 1.46
N LYS A 99 -11.10 2.79 2.42
CA LYS A 99 -10.90 4.24 2.71
C LYS A 99 -9.78 4.54 3.71
N LYS A 100 -9.55 3.66 4.69
CA LYS A 100 -8.73 3.98 5.88
C LYS A 100 -7.54 3.06 6.13
N ASN A 101 -7.45 1.91 5.46
CA ASN A 101 -6.34 0.99 5.69
C ASN A 101 -5.26 1.27 4.66
N TYR A 102 -4.12 1.76 5.11
CA TYR A 102 -2.93 2.00 4.30
C TYR A 102 -1.82 1.09 4.80
N CYS A 103 -0.97 0.64 3.91
CA CYS A 103 0.26 -0.07 4.23
C CYS A 103 1.35 0.36 3.26
N LEU A 104 2.56 0.56 3.77
CA LEU A 104 3.73 0.88 2.98
C LEU A 104 4.53 -0.40 2.72
N ILE A 105 4.71 -0.76 1.45
CA ILE A 105 5.67 -1.80 1.08
C ILE A 105 7.04 -1.15 0.92
N CYS A 106 8.03 -1.70 1.62
CA CYS A 106 9.45 -1.40 1.50
C CYS A 106 10.12 -2.53 0.71
N TRP A 107 10.55 -2.25 -0.51
CA TRP A 107 11.22 -3.21 -1.38
C TRP A 107 12.69 -3.38 -0.99
N LYS A 108 13.14 -4.64 -0.93
CA LYS A 108 14.56 -5.01 -0.78
C LYS A 108 15.21 -5.32 -2.13
#